data_AF-A0A812LXS3-F1
#
_entry.id   AF-A0A812LXS3-F1
#
_cell.length_a   1.000
_cell.length_b   1.000
_cell.length_c   1.000
_cell.angle_alpha   90.00
_cell.angle_beta   90.00
_cell.angle_gamma   90.00
#
_symmetry.space_group_name_H-M   'P 1'
#
loop_
_entity.id
_entity.type
_entity.pdbx_description
1 polymer ?
#
loop_
_entity_poly.entity_id
_entity_poly.type
_entity_poly.pdbx_seq_one_letter_code
_entity_poly.pdbx_strand_id
1 'polypeptide(L)'
;MLFFEMEAGPGLNPFAFLHTKSAKLAAVDPPRLTFTLCEHGADSETASSSSKTGLGGLQLVVLLRDGRFQAFHVKKLVLRVSDASALKAWVEAIASANDPCGEIGDDVPV
;
A
#
# COMPACT_ATOMS: atom_id res chain seq x y z
N MET A 1 -4.64 -6.16 -1.49
CA MET A 1 -4.18 -5.84 -2.85
C MET A 1 -5.01 -4.67 -3.34
N LEU A 2 -4.39 -3.59 -3.80
CA LEU A 2 -5.09 -2.40 -4.28
C LEU A 2 -4.99 -2.36 -5.80
N PHE A 3 -6.06 -2.01 -6.49
CA PHE A 3 -6.07 -1.84 -7.95
C PHE A 3 -6.23 -0.36 -8.28
N PHE A 4 -5.45 0.11 -9.24
CA PHE A 4 -5.51 1.45 -9.80
C PHE A 4 -5.88 1.35 -11.26
N GLU A 5 -6.96 2.01 -11.64
CA GLU A 5 -7.20 2.36 -13.02
C GLU A 5 -6.39 3.61 -13.31
N MET A 6 -5.40 3.51 -14.19
CA MET A 6 -4.68 4.67 -14.66
C MET A 6 -5.44 5.19 -15.88
N GLU A 7 -5.91 6.44 -15.85
CA GLU A 7 -6.28 7.13 -17.08
C GLU A 7 -5.04 7.19 -17.98
N ALA A 8 -4.93 6.26 -18.93
CA ALA A 8 -4.11 6.50 -20.09
C ALA A 8 -5.00 7.02 -21.20
N GLY A 9 -4.42 7.83 -22.08
CA GLY A 9 -5.13 8.41 -23.21
C GLY A 9 -5.92 7.40 -24.06
N PRO A 10 -6.73 7.89 -25.00
CA PRO A 10 -7.76 7.11 -25.68
C PRO A 10 -7.21 5.76 -26.20
N GLY A 11 -7.82 4.66 -25.71
CA GLY A 11 -7.51 3.28 -26.12
C GLY A 11 -6.63 2.47 -25.16
N LEU A 12 -6.34 2.97 -23.95
CA LEU A 12 -5.45 2.30 -23.00
C LEU A 12 -6.01 2.34 -21.57
N ASN A 13 -6.16 1.18 -20.94
CA ASN A 13 -6.42 1.05 -19.51
C ASN A 13 -5.23 0.36 -18.84
N PRO A 14 -4.08 1.02 -18.62
CA PRO A 14 -3.05 0.47 -17.76
C PRO A 14 -3.67 0.31 -16.37
N PHE A 15 -3.60 -0.91 -15.87
CA PHE A 15 -3.90 -1.16 -14.48
C PHE A 15 -2.60 -1.29 -13.72
N ALA A 16 -2.55 -0.71 -12.54
CA ALA A 16 -1.52 -1.01 -11.58
C ALA A 16 -2.15 -1.70 -10.37
N PHE A 17 -1.40 -2.57 -9.71
CA PHE A 17 -1.81 -3.08 -8.41
C PHE A 17 -0.68 -3.04 -7.40
N LEU A 18 -1.06 -2.90 -6.12
CA LEU A 18 -0.14 -2.83 -4.99
C LEU A 18 -0.36 -4.01 -4.07
N HIS A 19 0.72 -4.74 -3.78
CA HIS A 19 0.69 -5.76 -2.73
C HIS A 19 0.93 -5.09 -1.36
N THR A 20 -0.07 -5.15 -0.48
CA THR A 20 -0.14 -4.35 0.75
C THR A 20 0.18 -5.11 2.03
N LYS A 21 0.64 -6.37 1.97
CA LYS A 21 0.89 -7.17 3.19
C LYS A 21 1.86 -6.49 4.17
N SER A 22 2.68 -5.56 3.69
CA SER A 22 3.64 -4.80 4.49
C SER A 22 3.43 -3.28 4.39
N ALA A 23 2.29 -2.82 3.87
CA ALA A 23 2.06 -1.40 3.63
C ALA A 23 1.48 -0.71 4.86
N LYS A 24 2.22 0.21 5.47
CA LYS A 24 1.74 1.07 6.56
C LYS A 24 1.32 2.44 6.04
N LEU A 25 0.20 2.94 6.54
CA LEU A 25 -0.21 4.34 6.32
C LEU A 25 0.72 5.24 7.13
N ALA A 26 1.55 6.04 6.45
CA ALA A 26 2.56 6.87 7.07
C ALA A 26 2.12 8.34 7.22
N ALA A 27 1.33 8.85 6.29
CA ALA A 27 0.82 10.22 6.33
C ALA A 27 -0.48 10.36 5.55
N VAL A 28 -1.31 11.31 5.97
CA VAL A 28 -2.53 11.72 5.26
C VAL A 28 -2.53 13.25 5.20
N ASP A 29 -2.76 13.80 4.01
CA ASP A 29 -2.87 15.23 3.75
C ASP A 29 -4.24 15.48 3.08
N PRO A 30 -5.28 15.78 3.89
CA PRO A 30 -6.63 16.02 3.39
C PRO A 30 -6.74 17.22 2.44
N PRO A 31 -6.12 18.40 2.70
CA PRO A 31 -6.16 19.52 1.77
C PRO A 31 -5.67 19.17 0.36
N ARG A 32 -4.68 18.28 0.24
CA ARG A 32 -4.13 17.85 -1.05
C ARG A 32 -4.79 16.58 -1.61
N LEU A 33 -5.71 15.98 -0.87
CA LEU A 33 -6.32 14.69 -1.18
C LEU A 33 -5.28 13.59 -1.39
N THR A 34 -4.26 13.55 -0.54
CA THR A 34 -3.17 12.58 -0.67
C THR A 34 -2.97 11.74 0.59
N PHE A 35 -2.48 10.52 0.41
CA PHE A 35 -1.99 9.68 1.49
C PHE A 35 -0.70 8.97 1.08
N THR A 36 0.09 8.58 2.08
CA THR A 36 1.41 7.97 1.90
C THR A 36 1.42 6.58 2.50
N LEU A 37 1.87 5.62 1.70
CA LEU A 37 2.18 4.26 2.13
C LEU A 37 3.69 4.06 2.21
N CYS A 38 4.16 3.42 3.26
CA CYS A 38 5.56 3.03 3.45
C CYS A 38 5.68 1.52 3.70
N GLU A 39 6.85 0.98 3.40
CA GLU A 39 7.22 -0.36 3.83
C GLU A 39 7.27 -0.46 5.37
N HIS A 40 6.72 -1.55 5.90
CA HIS A 40 6.73 -1.84 7.33
C HIS A 40 8.17 -1.89 7.86
N GLY A 41 8.51 -1.00 8.80
CA GLY A 41 9.85 -0.95 9.41
C GLY A 41 10.81 0.05 8.77
N ALA A 42 10.37 0.84 7.78
CA ALA A 42 11.18 1.89 7.15
C ALA A 42 11.60 3.02 8.12
N ASP A 43 10.91 3.16 9.25
CA ASP A 43 11.20 4.20 10.26
C ASP A 43 12.27 3.76 11.27
N SER A 44 12.74 2.51 11.20
CA SER A 44 13.83 2.02 12.04
C SER A 44 15.16 2.23 11.31
N GLU A 45 15.81 3.36 11.61
CA GLU A 45 17.19 3.68 11.18
C GLU A 45 18.24 2.64 11.65
N THR A 46 17.83 1.58 12.34
CA THR A 46 18.64 0.46 12.82
C THR A 46 18.45 -0.85 12.05
N ALA A 47 17.65 -0.89 10.98
CA ALA A 47 17.53 -2.10 10.16
C ALA A 47 18.82 -2.35 9.36
N SER A 48 19.75 -3.01 10.04
CA SER A 48 21.05 -3.43 9.56
C SER A 48 20.93 -4.16 8.23
N SER A 49 21.82 -3.78 7.31
CA SER A 49 21.99 -4.32 5.98
C SER A 49 22.47 -5.78 6.03
N SER A 50 21.65 -6.69 6.54
CA SER A 50 22.00 -8.11 6.65
C SER A 50 20.76 -9.01 6.76
N SER A 51 20.13 -9.29 5.63
CA SER A 51 19.75 -10.66 5.30
C SER A 51 19.23 -10.72 3.86
N LYS A 52 19.85 -11.62 3.11
CA LYS A 52 19.39 -12.08 1.80
C LYS A 52 17.94 -12.57 1.94
N THR A 53 17.13 -12.34 0.91
CA THR A 53 15.76 -12.87 0.71
C THR A 53 14.71 -12.46 1.75
N GLY A 54 14.35 -11.17 1.79
CA GLY A 54 13.15 -10.68 2.47
C GLY A 54 12.14 -10.12 1.46
N LEU A 55 11.14 -10.91 1.09
CA LEU A 55 9.99 -10.53 0.24
C LEU A 55 9.02 -9.56 0.94
N GLY A 56 9.53 -8.66 1.79
CA GLY A 56 8.76 -7.81 2.70
C GLY A 56 8.45 -6.40 2.18
N GLY A 57 8.91 -6.04 0.98
CA GLY A 57 8.82 -4.68 0.46
C GLY A 57 7.48 -4.32 -0.19
N LEU A 58 7.17 -3.02 -0.17
CA LEU A 58 6.06 -2.46 -0.93
C LEU A 58 6.36 -2.58 -2.43
N GLN A 59 5.50 -3.28 -3.18
CA GLN A 59 5.70 -3.56 -4.59
C GLN A 59 4.54 -3.02 -5.42
N LEU A 60 4.85 -2.09 -6.32
CA LEU A 60 3.94 -1.57 -7.33
C LEU A 60 4.11 -2.38 -8.62
N VAL A 61 3.05 -3.03 -9.08
CA VAL A 61 3.06 -3.77 -10.35
C VAL A 61 2.22 -3.01 -11.36
N VAL A 62 2.78 -2.75 -12.54
CA VAL A 62 2.12 -2.02 -13.63
C VAL A 62 1.95 -2.95 -14.82
N LEU A 63 0.74 -2.98 -15.43
CA LEU A 63 0.54 -3.58 -16.74
C LEU A 63 0.98 -2.60 -17.84
N LEU A 64 1.95 -3.02 -18.64
CA LEU A 64 2.44 -2.29 -19.80
C LEU A 64 1.56 -2.54 -21.03
N ARG A 65 1.70 -1.66 -22.03
CA ARG A 65 0.90 -1.70 -23.27
C ARG A 65 1.09 -2.98 -24.10
N ASP A 66 2.23 -3.63 -23.96
CA ASP A 66 2.56 -4.89 -24.64
C ASP A 66 2.05 -6.14 -23.88
N GLY A 67 1.22 -5.94 -22.86
CA GLY A 67 0.63 -7.00 -22.05
C GLY A 67 1.58 -7.54 -20.97
N ARG A 68 2.80 -7.02 -20.83
CA ARG A 68 3.73 -7.45 -19.80
C ARG A 68 3.48 -6.75 -18.48
N PHE A 69 3.77 -7.46 -17.39
CA PHE A 69 3.80 -6.89 -16.05
C PHE A 69 5.20 -6.40 -15.70
N GLN A 70 5.28 -5.20 -15.11
CA GLN A 70 6.52 -4.69 -14.54
C GLN A 70 6.33 -4.37 -13.06
N ALA A 71 7.12 -5.05 -12.22
CA ALA A 71 7.13 -4.84 -10.79
C ALA A 71 8.24 -3.86 -10.39
N PHE A 72 7.88 -2.88 -9.56
CA PHE A 72 8.76 -1.88 -8.98
C PHE A 72 8.75 -2.04 -7.46
N HIS A 73 9.92 -2.23 -6.87
CA HIS A 73 10.08 -2.13 -5.42
C HIS A 73 10.16 -0.65 -5.04
N VAL A 74 9.26 -0.20 -4.19
CA VAL A 74 9.18 1.20 -3.76
C VAL A 74 9.25 1.24 -2.25
N LYS A 75 10.03 2.16 -1.68
CA LYS A 75 10.09 2.33 -0.21
C LYS A 75 8.91 3.15 0.31
N LYS A 76 8.43 4.06 -0.53
CA LYS A 76 7.40 5.06 -0.24
C LYS A 76 6.54 5.25 -1.48
N LEU A 77 5.23 5.19 -1.32
CA LEU A 77 4.26 5.47 -2.36
C LEU A 77 3.32 6.58 -1.88
N VAL A 78 3.23 7.67 -2.64
CA VAL A 78 2.30 8.76 -2.39
C VAL A 78 1.19 8.68 -3.41
N LEU A 79 -0.05 8.55 -2.94
CA LEU A 79 -1.23 8.43 -3.78
C LEU A 79 -2.10 9.67 -3.60
N ARG A 80 -2.60 10.20 -4.71
CA ARG A 80 -3.62 11.25 -4.75
C ARG A 80 -4.92 10.64 -5.22
N VAL A 81 -6.01 10.95 -4.53
CA VAL A 81 -7.36 10.50 -4.88
C VAL A 81 -8.18 11.64 -5.47
N SER A 82 -9.27 11.29 -6.13
CA SER A 82 -10.18 12.22 -6.83
C SER A 82 -10.90 13.17 -5.89
N ASP A 83 -11.31 12.69 -4.72
CA ASP A 83 -12.20 13.42 -3.81
C ASP A 83 -12.00 13.01 -2.33
N ALA A 84 -12.57 13.81 -1.43
CA ALA A 84 -12.42 13.64 0.01
C ALA A 84 -13.11 12.38 0.56
N SER A 85 -14.22 11.95 -0.05
CA SER A 85 -14.95 10.75 0.38
C SER A 85 -14.14 9.50 0.07
N ALA A 86 -13.53 9.45 -1.12
CA ALA A 86 -12.57 8.43 -1.49
C ALA A 86 -11.40 8.43 -0.51
N LEU A 87 -10.78 9.59 -0.23
CA LEU A 87 -9.64 9.65 0.71
C LEU A 87 -9.98 9.02 2.05
N LYS A 88 -11.13 9.38 2.62
CA LYS A 88 -11.59 8.84 3.90
C LYS A 88 -11.78 7.32 3.83
N ALA A 89 -12.50 6.84 2.83
CA ALA A 89 -12.75 5.41 2.64
C ALA A 89 -11.44 4.62 2.47
N TRP A 90 -10.47 5.16 1.74
CA TRP A 90 -9.14 4.57 1.56
C TRP A 90 -8.37 4.49 2.87
N VAL A 91 -8.31 5.59 3.62
CA VAL A 91 -7.61 5.64 4.92
C VAL A 91 -8.22 4.65 5.91
N GLU A 92 -9.55 4.60 6.01
CA GLU A 92 -10.27 3.66 6.89
C GLU A 92 -10.01 2.21 6.50
N ALA A 93 -10.12 1.86 5.21
CA ALA A 93 -9.89 0.50 4.74
C ALA A 93 -8.44 0.03 4.96
N ILE A 94 -7.46 0.93 4.78
CA ILE A 94 -6.05 0.63 5.03
C ILE A 94 -5.77 0.51 6.53
N ALA A 95 -6.39 1.34 7.37
CA ALA A 95 -6.27 1.25 8.82
C ALA A 95 -6.87 -0.07 9.34
N SER A 96 -8.08 -0.44 8.91
CA SER A 96 -8.73 -1.69 9.31
C SER A 96 -7.99 -2.94 8.84
N ALA A 97 -7.31 -2.87 7.70
CA ALA A 97 -6.51 -3.99 7.18
C ALA A 97 -5.17 -4.15 7.92
N ASN A 98 -4.70 -3.11 8.63
CA ASN A 98 -3.48 -3.11 9.42
C ASN A 98 -3.73 -3.40 10.91
N ASP A 99 -4.98 -3.38 11.36
CA ASP A 99 -5.36 -3.91 12.67
C ASP A 99 -5.24 -5.44 12.59
N PRO A 100 -4.29 -6.08 13.29
CA PRO A 100 -4.25 -7.53 13.33
C PRO A 100 -5.56 -7.97 13.96
N CYS A 101 -6.35 -8.74 13.19
CA CYS A 101 -7.52 -9.46 13.67
C CYS A 101 -7.28 -9.88 15.12
N GLY A 102 -8.06 -9.30 16.05
CA GLY A 102 -7.75 -9.30 17.47
C GLY A 102 -7.33 -10.68 17.96
N GLU A 103 -6.34 -10.71 18.84
CA GLU A 103 -6.14 -11.87 19.68
C GLU A 103 -7.49 -12.18 20.33
N ILE A 104 -8.11 -13.28 19.89
CA ILE A 104 -9.11 -13.96 20.69
C ILE A 104 -8.30 -14.45 21.89
N GLY A 105 -8.26 -13.62 22.93
CA GLY A 105 -7.87 -14.03 24.25
C GLY A 105 -8.86 -15.08 24.69
N ASP A 106 -8.52 -16.33 24.42
CA ASP A 106 -8.97 -17.50 25.15
C ASP A 106 -8.45 -17.34 26.60
N ASP A 107 -9.10 -16.46 27.37
CA ASP A 107 -8.94 -16.43 28.83
C ASP A 107 -10.22 -16.99 29.45
N VAL A 108 -10.33 -18.31 29.36
CA VAL A 108 -10.99 -19.11 30.39
C VAL A 108 -9.99 -19.14 31.57
N PRO A 109 -10.28 -18.45 32.67
CA PRO A 109 -10.77 -19.15 33.87
C PRO A 109 -11.80 -18.31 34.66
N VAL A 110 -12.76 -18.84 35.42
CA VAL A 110 -12.72 -19.87 36.47
C VAL A 110 -14.08 -20.57 36.54
#